data_AF-X0L9E1-F1
#
_entry.id   AF-X0L9E1-F1
#
_cell.length_a   1.000
_cell.length_b   1.000
_cell.length_c   1.000
_cell.angle_alpha   90.00
_cell.angle_beta   90.00
_cell.angle_gamma   90.00
#
_symmetry.space_group_name_H-M   'P 1'
#
loop_
_entity.id
_entity.type
_entity.pdbx_description
1 polymer ?
#
loop_
_entity_poly.entity_id
_entity_poly.type
_entity_poly.pdbx_seq_one_letter_code
_entity_poly.pdbx_strand_id
1 'polypeptide(L)'
;MSNPEEATETVAQHKFVRDLIPGGDLILAVGPHRTLLRVASAFLCEISPVFAVMFGPNFEEGDRLRNRQPGDPEMVLELPDDDPLAFDNTILVLYGSDPSTQDCDPDDIQKISILVDKYDMVSRFAFASVYWFAKYAWADDPEETWQLTTAAYWMQNPDAFFTFSKKLVKQLQPSHLSYVTSMPDKVLGLRLCSACAGLVPFMLTQN
;
A
#
# COMPACT_ATOMS: atom_id res chain seq x y z
N MET A 1 -24.38 -22.04 26.10
CA MET A 1 -23.14 -22.47 26.78
C MET A 1 -22.10 -22.54 25.68
N SER A 2 -21.25 -21.52 25.57
CA SER A 2 -20.26 -21.40 24.49
C SER A 2 -19.20 -22.49 24.64
N ASN A 3 -18.78 -23.08 23.53
CA ASN A 3 -17.85 -24.21 23.51
C ASN A 3 -16.45 -23.73 23.96
N PRO A 4 -15.81 -24.36 24.96
CA PRO A 4 -14.47 -23.97 25.40
C PRO A 4 -13.39 -24.07 24.30
N GLU A 5 -13.59 -24.86 23.25
CA GLU A 5 -12.67 -24.92 22.10
C GLU A 5 -12.75 -23.66 21.21
N GLU A 6 -13.94 -23.08 20.99
CA GLU A 6 -14.11 -21.84 20.23
C GLU A 6 -13.44 -20.64 20.92
N ALA A 7 -13.46 -20.64 22.26
CA ALA A 7 -12.75 -19.65 23.07
C ALA A 7 -11.23 -19.87 23.09
N THR A 8 -10.75 -21.07 22.78
CA THR A 8 -9.31 -21.39 22.78
C THR A 8 -8.68 -21.09 21.41
N GLU A 9 -9.42 -21.27 20.31
CA GLU A 9 -8.99 -20.86 18.96
C GLU A 9 -9.01 -19.33 18.77
N THR A 10 -9.99 -18.62 19.33
CA THR A 10 -10.00 -17.14 19.31
C THR A 10 -8.94 -16.51 20.20
N VAL A 11 -8.45 -17.21 21.23
CA VAL A 11 -7.37 -16.74 22.12
C VAL A 11 -5.97 -17.05 21.55
N ALA A 12 -5.84 -18.03 20.65
CA ALA A 12 -4.57 -18.41 20.04
C ALA A 12 -4.13 -17.53 18.86
N GLN A 13 -5.03 -16.72 18.27
CA GLN A 13 -4.68 -15.77 17.19
C GLN A 13 -3.88 -14.55 17.67
N HIS A 14 -3.58 -14.45 18.96
CA HIS A 14 -2.69 -13.43 19.51
C HIS A 14 -1.26 -13.98 19.69
N LYS A 15 -0.28 -13.28 19.09
CA LYS A 15 1.19 -13.26 19.40
C LYS A 15 2.15 -13.92 18.40
N PHE A 16 2.10 -13.56 17.13
CA PHE A 16 3.37 -13.44 16.40
C PHE A 16 3.57 -11.98 16.02
N VAL A 17 4.61 -11.37 16.60
CA VAL A 17 5.06 -10.03 16.19
C VAL A 17 6.17 -10.26 15.18
N ARG A 18 5.96 -9.78 13.96
CA ARG A 18 7.00 -9.83 12.94
C ARG A 18 7.94 -8.63 13.13
N ASP A 19 9.19 -8.90 13.43
CA ASP A 19 10.20 -7.85 13.57
C ASP A 19 10.71 -7.43 12.18
N LEU A 20 10.26 -6.26 11.71
CA LEU A 20 10.75 -5.67 10.46
C LEU A 20 12.00 -4.83 10.70
N ILE A 21 12.05 -4.15 11.85
CA ILE A 21 13.21 -3.39 12.30
C ILE A 21 13.64 -3.94 13.66
N PRO A 22 14.78 -4.66 13.73
CA PRO A 22 15.30 -5.21 14.98
C PRO A 22 15.44 -4.13 16.07
N GLY A 23 14.90 -4.40 17.25
CA GLY A 23 14.94 -3.45 18.37
C GLY A 23 13.96 -2.28 18.26
N GLY A 24 13.00 -2.34 17.32
CA GLY A 24 11.96 -1.33 17.18
C GLY A 24 11.16 -1.08 18.46
N ASP A 25 10.82 0.20 18.68
CA ASP A 25 10.10 0.72 19.84
C ASP A 25 8.58 0.82 19.66
N LEU A 26 8.09 0.49 18.46
CA LEU A 26 6.69 0.62 18.06
C LEU A 26 6.19 -0.68 17.42
N ILE A 27 4.96 -1.08 17.76
CA ILE A 27 4.22 -2.12 17.08
C ILE A 27 3.07 -1.48 16.30
N LEU A 28 2.97 -1.78 15.01
CA LEU A 28 1.81 -1.47 14.20
C LEU A 28 0.87 -2.68 14.22
N ALA A 29 -0.38 -2.46 14.60
CA ALA A 29 -1.45 -3.44 14.47
C ALA A 29 -2.26 -3.12 13.20
N VAL A 30 -1.91 -3.79 12.11
CA VAL A 30 -2.39 -3.44 10.76
C VAL A 30 -3.53 -4.35 10.31
N GLY A 31 -4.56 -3.74 9.72
CA GLY A 31 -5.71 -4.43 9.14
C GLY A 31 -6.70 -4.99 10.17
N PRO A 32 -7.82 -5.57 9.70
CA PRO A 32 -8.92 -6.05 10.56
C PRO A 32 -8.51 -7.22 11.46
N HIS A 33 -7.48 -7.96 11.07
CA HIS A 33 -6.94 -9.09 11.83
C HIS A 33 -5.75 -8.71 12.72
N ARG A 34 -5.42 -7.41 12.80
CA ARG A 34 -4.35 -6.87 13.67
C ARG A 34 -3.01 -7.59 13.47
N THR A 35 -2.53 -7.65 12.23
CA THR A 35 -1.19 -8.16 11.95
C THR A 35 -0.17 -7.27 12.65
N LEU A 36 0.66 -7.86 13.52
CA LEU A 36 1.58 -7.12 14.39
C LEU A 36 2.96 -7.01 13.74
N LEU A 37 3.35 -5.79 13.38
CA LEU A 37 4.63 -5.46 12.75
C LEU A 37 5.45 -4.57 13.68
N ARG A 38 6.62 -5.03 14.13
CA ARG A 38 7.52 -4.21 14.93
C ARG A 38 8.43 -3.39 14.03
N VAL A 39 8.44 -2.09 14.28
CA VAL A 39 9.18 -1.06 13.54
C VAL A 39 9.81 -0.06 14.51
N ALA A 40 10.66 0.82 14.00
CA ALA A 40 11.16 1.97 14.75
C ALA A 40 10.31 3.21 14.44
N SER A 41 9.78 3.86 15.46
CA SER A 41 9.01 5.10 15.36
C SER A 41 9.81 6.20 14.66
N ALA A 42 11.10 6.34 15.01
CA ALA A 42 12.02 7.28 14.38
C ALA A 42 12.21 7.03 12.88
N PHE A 43 12.23 5.76 12.46
CA PHE A 43 12.30 5.40 11.04
C PHE A 43 11.01 5.81 10.32
N LEU A 44 9.84 5.53 10.91
CA LEU A 44 8.55 5.96 10.32
C LEU A 44 8.46 7.47 10.17
N CYS A 45 8.87 8.25 11.19
CA CYS A 45 8.93 9.71 11.10
C CYS A 45 9.86 10.19 9.99
N GLU A 46 10.99 9.50 9.79
CA GLU A 46 11.96 9.86 8.75
C GLU A 46 11.36 9.64 7.36
N ILE A 47 10.68 8.51 7.13
CA ILE A 47 10.18 8.17 5.79
C ILE A 47 8.82 8.80 5.45
N SER A 48 8.01 9.15 6.45
CA SER A 48 6.63 9.61 6.29
C SER A 48 6.36 10.91 7.06
N PRO A 49 6.05 12.01 6.35
CA PRO A 49 5.57 13.25 6.96
C PRO A 49 4.30 13.06 7.79
N VAL A 50 3.40 12.15 7.39
CA VAL A 50 2.18 11.84 8.14
C VAL A 50 2.51 11.26 9.51
N PHE A 51 3.42 10.28 9.58
CA PHE A 51 3.87 9.74 10.86
C PHE A 51 4.67 10.76 11.68
N ALA A 52 5.50 11.60 11.04
CA ALA A 52 6.21 12.66 11.74
C ALA A 52 5.27 13.64 12.45
N VAL A 53 4.14 13.98 11.80
CA VAL A 53 3.08 14.80 12.39
C VAL A 53 2.35 14.05 13.50
N MET A 54 1.93 12.80 13.25
CA MET A 54 1.19 11.95 14.20
C MET A 54 1.99 11.66 15.48
N PHE A 55 3.31 11.47 15.39
CA PHE A 55 4.17 11.27 16.56
C PHE A 55 4.72 12.59 17.13
N GLY A 56 4.27 13.73 16.58
CA GLY A 56 4.58 15.07 17.06
C GLY A 56 3.88 15.43 18.38
N PRO A 57 4.04 16.68 18.86
CA PRO A 57 3.52 17.12 20.15
C PRO A 57 1.99 17.29 20.20
N ASN A 58 1.33 17.34 19.04
CA ASN A 58 -0.07 17.73 18.93
C ASN A 58 -1.04 16.54 18.93
N PHE A 59 -0.52 15.32 19.04
CA PHE A 59 -1.28 14.07 18.93
C PHE A 59 -0.99 13.17 20.14
N GLU A 60 -2.00 12.43 20.56
CA GLU A 60 -1.92 11.54 21.73
C GLU A 60 -0.89 10.42 21.51
N GLU A 61 -0.79 9.92 20.28
CA GLU A 61 0.16 8.91 19.85
C GLU A 61 1.60 9.35 20.12
N GLY A 62 1.92 10.61 19.78
CA GLY A 62 3.23 11.20 20.06
C GLY A 62 3.49 11.37 21.56
N ASP A 63 2.47 11.76 22.34
CA ASP A 63 2.62 11.90 23.80
C ASP A 63 2.88 10.55 24.48
N ARG A 64 2.10 9.53 24.12
CA ARG A 64 2.28 8.14 24.55
C ARG A 64 3.67 7.61 24.22
N LEU A 65 4.18 7.94 23.03
CA LEU A 65 5.51 7.50 22.60
C LEU A 65 6.63 8.18 23.43
N ARG A 66 6.54 9.50 23.68
CA ARG A 66 7.58 10.26 24.40
C ARG A 66 7.61 10.02 25.91
N ASN A 67 6.43 9.80 26.52
CA ASN A 67 6.31 9.67 27.97
C ASN A 67 6.48 8.23 28.47
N ARG A 68 6.90 7.32 27.59
CA ARG A 68 7.03 5.90 27.87
C ARG A 68 8.19 5.62 28.83
N GLN A 69 7.94 4.85 29.88
CA GLN A 69 8.91 4.49 30.90
C GLN A 69 9.38 3.04 30.79
N PRO A 70 10.57 2.70 31.32
CA PRO A 70 11.01 1.31 31.44
C PRO A 70 9.99 0.48 32.22
N GLY A 71 9.46 -0.57 31.59
CA GLY A 71 8.44 -1.46 32.18
C GLY A 71 7.01 -1.22 31.68
N ASP A 72 6.76 -0.13 30.95
CA ASP A 72 5.45 0.10 30.31
C ASP A 72 5.16 -0.94 29.22
N PRO A 73 3.88 -1.29 28.98
CA PRO A 73 3.47 -2.11 27.84
C PRO A 73 3.97 -1.54 26.51
N GLU A 74 4.18 -2.42 25.51
CA GLU A 74 4.61 -2.03 24.16
C GLU A 74 3.69 -0.97 23.56
N MET A 75 4.29 0.03 22.91
CA MET A 75 3.51 1.04 22.19
C MET A 75 2.90 0.37 20.95
N VAL A 76 1.56 0.31 20.91
CA VAL A 76 0.81 -0.21 19.76
C VAL A 76 0.04 0.94 19.11
N LEU A 77 0.21 1.08 17.79
CA LEU A 77 -0.58 1.94 16.93
C LEU A 77 -1.54 1.07 16.10
N GLU A 78 -2.84 1.32 16.21
CA GLU A 78 -3.87 0.59 15.46
C GLU A 78 -4.09 1.25 14.09
N LEU A 79 -4.00 0.46 13.02
CA LEU A 79 -4.18 0.87 11.63
C LEU A 79 -5.15 -0.10 10.92
N PRO A 80 -6.44 -0.11 11.33
CA PRO A 80 -7.40 -1.15 10.94
C PRO A 80 -7.78 -1.11 9.44
N ASP A 81 -7.65 0.04 8.80
CA ASP A 81 -8.03 0.28 7.40
C ASP A 81 -6.88 0.04 6.41
N ASP A 82 -5.69 -0.28 6.91
CA ASP A 82 -4.50 -0.48 6.09
C ASP A 82 -4.27 -1.94 5.74
N ASP A 83 -3.73 -2.19 4.54
CA ASP A 83 -3.38 -3.53 4.08
C ASP A 83 -2.08 -4.00 4.75
N PRO A 84 -2.10 -5.13 5.51
CA PRO A 84 -0.93 -5.60 6.23
C PRO A 84 0.28 -5.94 5.35
N LEU A 85 0.03 -6.53 4.18
CA LEU A 85 1.09 -6.96 3.27
C LEU A 85 1.72 -5.75 2.57
N ALA A 86 0.91 -4.80 2.14
CA ALA A 86 1.39 -3.53 1.57
C ALA A 86 2.25 -2.76 2.58
N PHE A 87 1.86 -2.73 3.86
CA PHE A 87 2.62 -2.04 4.90
C PHE A 87 3.95 -2.74 5.16
N ASP A 88 3.94 -4.06 5.33
CA ASP A 88 5.14 -4.88 5.48
C ASP A 88 6.11 -4.67 4.31
N ASN A 89 5.62 -4.81 3.09
CA ASN A 89 6.42 -4.65 1.88
C ASN A 89 7.00 -3.24 1.76
N THR A 90 6.21 -2.22 2.09
CA THR A 90 6.66 -0.81 2.09
C THR A 90 7.84 -0.60 3.04
N ILE A 91 7.76 -1.13 4.25
CA ILE A 91 8.85 -1.01 5.24
C ILE A 91 10.09 -1.75 4.76
N LEU A 92 9.94 -2.97 4.23
CA LEU A 92 11.08 -3.76 3.75
C LEU A 92 11.80 -3.10 2.57
N VAL A 93 11.05 -2.55 1.62
CA VAL A 93 11.62 -1.82 0.46
C VAL A 93 12.47 -0.63 0.92
N LEU A 94 12.04 0.11 1.95
CA LEU A 94 12.74 1.31 2.42
C LEU A 94 13.83 1.03 3.46
N TYR A 95 13.66 0.00 4.29
CA TYR A 95 14.63 -0.35 5.32
C TYR A 95 15.90 -0.96 4.71
N GLY A 96 15.78 -1.66 3.58
CA GLY A 96 16.91 -2.01 2.71
C GLY A 96 17.91 -3.02 3.29
N SER A 97 17.60 -3.64 4.45
CA SER A 97 18.44 -4.69 5.04
C SER A 97 18.35 -6.03 4.31
N ASP A 98 17.29 -6.22 3.51
CA ASP A 98 17.14 -7.35 2.62
C ASP A 98 17.47 -6.92 1.18
N PRO A 99 18.58 -7.40 0.58
CA PRO A 99 18.99 -7.04 -0.76
C PRO A 99 18.09 -7.63 -1.85
N SER A 100 17.17 -8.55 -1.51
CA SER A 100 16.06 -8.87 -2.41
C SER A 100 15.10 -7.69 -2.37
N THR A 101 15.29 -6.76 -3.30
CA THR A 101 14.20 -5.85 -3.68
C THR A 101 12.98 -6.72 -3.91
N GLN A 102 11.94 -6.55 -3.08
CA GLN A 102 10.80 -7.45 -3.11
C GLN A 102 10.27 -7.50 -4.54
N ASP A 103 10.20 -8.73 -5.06
CA ASP A 103 9.71 -8.96 -6.40
C ASP A 103 8.18 -8.90 -6.38
N CYS A 104 7.66 -7.68 -6.22
CA CYS A 104 6.24 -7.41 -6.11
C CYS A 104 5.56 -7.68 -7.46
N ASP A 105 4.40 -8.32 -7.41
CA ASP A 105 3.49 -8.43 -8.54
C ASP A 105 2.71 -7.11 -8.75
N PRO A 106 1.97 -6.95 -9.86
CA PRO A 106 1.18 -5.75 -10.11
C PRO A 106 0.15 -5.41 -9.01
N ASP A 107 -0.45 -6.41 -8.35
CA ASP A 107 -1.41 -6.20 -7.26
C ASP A 107 -0.73 -5.61 -6.02
N ASP A 108 0.40 -6.20 -5.63
CA ASP A 108 1.25 -5.69 -4.55
C ASP A 108 1.70 -4.25 -4.82
N ILE A 109 2.16 -3.97 -6.05
CA ILE A 109 2.60 -2.64 -6.47
C ILE A 109 1.45 -1.62 -6.36
N GLN A 110 0.23 -2.00 -6.77
CA GLN A 110 -0.94 -1.13 -6.64
C GLN A 110 -1.27 -0.85 -5.16
N LYS A 111 -1.31 -1.86 -4.31
CA LYS A 111 -1.61 -1.68 -2.88
C LYS A 111 -0.54 -0.84 -2.17
N ILE A 112 0.74 -1.09 -2.46
CA ILE A 112 1.85 -0.26 -1.99
C ILE A 112 1.68 1.17 -2.47
N SER A 113 1.34 1.41 -3.74
CA SER A 113 1.17 2.76 -4.30
C SER A 113 0.14 3.61 -3.54
N ILE A 114 -0.99 3.00 -3.16
CA ILE A 114 -2.05 3.66 -2.40
C ILE A 114 -1.56 4.00 -0.99
N LEU A 115 -0.86 3.06 -0.35
CA LEU A 115 -0.31 3.24 0.99
C LEU A 115 0.76 4.33 1.01
N VAL A 116 1.70 4.33 0.07
CA VAL A 116 2.77 5.34 0.02
C VAL A 116 2.22 6.72 -0.31
N ASP A 117 1.14 6.85 -1.07
CA ASP A 117 0.44 8.13 -1.23
C ASP A 117 -0.25 8.56 0.07
N LYS A 118 -1.02 7.66 0.70
CA LYS A 118 -1.73 7.92 1.97
C LYS A 118 -0.82 8.48 3.06
N TYR A 119 0.40 7.96 3.16
CA TYR A 119 1.38 8.36 4.18
C TYR A 119 2.45 9.34 3.67
N ASP A 120 2.27 9.91 2.47
CA ASP A 120 3.16 10.90 1.85
C ASP A 120 4.63 10.44 1.72
N MET A 121 4.80 9.19 1.27
CA MET A 121 6.09 8.52 1.07
C MET A 121 6.48 8.37 -0.41
N VAL A 122 5.68 8.89 -1.35
CA VAL A 122 5.87 8.73 -2.80
C VAL A 122 7.30 9.04 -3.25
N SER A 123 7.89 10.14 -2.75
CA SER A 123 9.26 10.55 -3.11
C SER A 123 10.33 9.51 -2.71
N ARG A 124 10.11 8.74 -1.63
CA ARG A 124 11.01 7.67 -1.18
C ARG A 124 10.99 6.46 -2.09
N PHE A 125 9.90 6.28 -2.86
CA PHE A 125 9.71 5.16 -3.79
C PHE A 125 10.11 5.48 -5.24
N ALA A 126 10.71 6.65 -5.52
CA ALA A 126 11.12 7.02 -6.87
C ALA A 126 11.99 5.94 -7.54
N PHE A 127 12.95 5.36 -6.82
CA PHE A 127 13.81 4.29 -7.33
C PHE A 127 13.03 2.99 -7.63
N ALA A 128 12.15 2.58 -6.72
CA ALA A 128 11.36 1.36 -6.85
C ALA A 128 10.38 1.48 -8.01
N SER A 129 9.75 2.65 -8.18
CA SER A 129 8.82 2.92 -9.27
C SER A 129 9.47 2.70 -10.65
N VAL A 130 10.71 3.15 -10.85
CA VAL A 130 11.45 2.96 -12.11
C VAL A 130 11.67 1.46 -12.38
N TYR A 131 12.12 0.72 -11.36
CA TYR A 131 12.36 -0.72 -11.49
C TYR A 131 11.08 -1.51 -11.77
N TRP A 132 10.04 -1.31 -10.94
CA TRP A 132 8.78 -2.03 -11.04
C TRP A 132 8.08 -1.78 -12.38
N PHE A 133 7.97 -0.52 -12.83
CA PHE A 133 7.31 -0.23 -14.10
C PHE A 133 8.11 -0.72 -15.31
N ALA A 134 9.45 -0.70 -15.26
CA ALA A 134 10.28 -1.28 -16.31
C ALA A 134 10.12 -2.80 -16.40
N LYS A 135 10.03 -3.49 -15.26
CA LYS A 135 9.82 -4.94 -15.19
C LYS A 135 8.55 -5.37 -15.94
N TYR A 136 7.46 -4.63 -15.75
CA TYR A 136 6.15 -4.94 -16.34
C TYR A 136 5.85 -4.13 -17.61
N ALA A 137 6.86 -3.56 -18.28
CA ALA A 137 6.67 -2.78 -19.51
C ALA A 137 5.93 -3.55 -20.63
N TRP A 138 5.93 -4.88 -20.56
CA TRP A 138 5.27 -5.80 -21.51
C TRP A 138 4.06 -6.52 -20.95
N ALA A 139 3.53 -6.12 -19.78
CA ALA A 139 2.27 -6.64 -19.27
C ALA A 139 1.15 -6.41 -20.30
N ASP A 140 0.44 -7.49 -20.61
CA ASP A 140 -0.65 -7.52 -21.60
C ASP A 140 -1.96 -8.03 -20.99
N ASP A 141 -1.94 -8.45 -19.73
CA ASP A 141 -3.15 -8.76 -18.98
C ASP A 141 -3.90 -7.45 -18.60
N PRO A 142 -5.23 -7.36 -18.83
CA PRO A 142 -6.00 -6.16 -18.52
C PRO A 142 -6.04 -5.78 -17.03
N GLU A 143 -6.04 -6.77 -16.13
CA GLU A 143 -6.07 -6.55 -14.68
C GLU A 143 -4.71 -6.02 -14.20
N GLU A 144 -3.62 -6.65 -14.63
CA GLU A 144 -2.26 -6.16 -14.37
C GLU A 144 -2.07 -4.74 -14.92
N THR A 145 -2.55 -4.49 -16.14
CA THR A 145 -2.43 -3.16 -16.77
C THR A 145 -3.23 -2.11 -16.00
N TRP A 146 -4.41 -2.47 -15.47
CA TRP A 146 -5.19 -1.59 -14.59
C TRP A 146 -4.42 -1.29 -13.30
N GLN A 147 -3.93 -2.32 -12.63
CA GLN A 147 -3.15 -2.21 -11.39
C GLN A 147 -1.93 -1.29 -11.60
N LEU A 148 -1.14 -1.53 -12.65
CA LEU A 148 0.04 -0.71 -12.99
C LEU A 148 -0.33 0.73 -13.39
N THR A 149 -1.44 0.93 -14.09
CA THR A 149 -1.92 2.29 -14.45
C THR A 149 -2.25 3.08 -13.19
N THR A 150 -3.04 2.52 -12.28
CA THR A 150 -3.39 3.20 -11.02
C THR A 150 -2.19 3.37 -10.10
N ALA A 151 -1.27 2.39 -10.07
CA ALA A 151 -0.04 2.51 -9.31
C ALA A 151 0.83 3.67 -9.78
N ALA A 152 0.97 3.84 -11.09
CA ALA A 152 1.71 4.96 -11.67
C ALA A 152 1.07 6.32 -11.36
N TYR A 153 -0.27 6.37 -11.24
CA TYR A 153 -0.98 7.57 -10.79
C TYR A 153 -0.62 7.94 -9.35
N TRP A 154 -0.79 7.01 -8.41
CA TRP A 154 -0.52 7.25 -6.98
C TRP A 154 0.97 7.53 -6.70
N MET A 155 1.86 6.86 -7.43
CA MET A 155 3.30 7.13 -7.35
C MET A 155 3.75 8.38 -8.11
N GLN A 156 2.82 9.12 -8.73
CA GLN A 156 3.10 10.36 -9.47
C GLN A 156 4.19 10.16 -10.55
N ASN A 157 4.16 9.01 -11.24
CA ASN A 157 5.09 8.68 -12.32
C ASN A 157 4.39 8.88 -13.69
N PRO A 158 4.56 10.06 -14.33
CA PRO A 158 3.81 10.41 -15.53
C PRO A 158 4.14 9.53 -16.74
N ASP A 159 5.39 9.09 -16.88
CA ASP A 159 5.83 8.27 -18.02
C ASP A 159 5.23 6.86 -17.96
N ALA A 160 5.25 6.24 -16.77
CA ALA A 160 4.60 4.97 -16.53
C ALA A 160 3.08 5.09 -16.69
N PHE A 161 2.48 6.15 -16.12
CA PHE A 161 1.04 6.37 -16.22
C PHE A 161 0.59 6.50 -17.67
N PHE A 162 1.30 7.29 -18.48
CA PHE A 162 1.02 7.42 -19.91
C PHE A 162 1.15 6.09 -20.64
N THR A 163 2.21 5.32 -20.33
CA THR A 163 2.48 4.03 -20.98
C THR A 163 1.37 3.01 -20.70
N PHE A 164 1.02 2.81 -19.43
CA PHE A 164 0.02 1.81 -19.04
C PHE A 164 -1.40 2.25 -19.37
N SER A 165 -1.75 3.53 -19.21
CA SER A 165 -3.07 4.03 -19.60
C SER A 165 -3.33 3.85 -21.10
N LYS A 166 -2.32 4.07 -21.96
CA LYS A 166 -2.43 3.81 -23.41
C LYS A 166 -2.70 2.34 -23.73
N LYS A 167 -2.12 1.40 -22.97
CA LYS A 167 -2.41 -0.03 -23.10
C LYS A 167 -3.82 -0.35 -22.62
N LEU A 168 -4.17 0.17 -21.44
CA LEU A 168 -5.47 -0.04 -20.81
C LEU A 168 -6.61 0.36 -21.74
N VAL A 169 -6.52 1.52 -22.41
CA VAL A 169 -7.51 1.99 -23.39
C VAL A 169 -7.76 0.96 -24.51
N LYS A 170 -6.72 0.23 -24.95
CA LYS A 170 -6.83 -0.79 -26.00
C LYS A 170 -7.43 -2.11 -25.50
N GLN A 171 -7.24 -2.42 -24.23
CA GLN A 171 -7.66 -3.67 -23.59
C GLN A 171 -9.03 -3.56 -22.91
N LEU A 172 -9.48 -2.34 -22.58
CA LEU A 172 -10.68 -2.14 -21.77
C LEU A 172 -11.92 -2.64 -22.50
N GLN A 173 -12.63 -3.56 -21.85
CA GLN A 173 -13.91 -4.11 -22.30
C GLN A 173 -14.98 -3.82 -21.24
N PRO A 174 -16.28 -3.83 -21.58
CA PRO A 174 -17.35 -3.62 -20.61
C PRO A 174 -17.30 -4.57 -19.39
N SER A 175 -16.78 -5.78 -19.56
CA SER A 175 -16.57 -6.76 -18.48
C SER A 175 -15.52 -6.32 -17.45
N HIS A 176 -14.65 -5.36 -17.79
CA HIS A 176 -13.58 -4.86 -16.94
C HIS A 176 -14.00 -3.65 -16.07
N LEU A 177 -15.27 -3.23 -16.13
CA LEU A 177 -15.79 -2.13 -15.29
C LEU A 177 -15.84 -2.48 -13.80
N SER A 178 -15.74 -3.76 -13.43
CA SER A 178 -15.62 -4.21 -12.04
C SER A 178 -14.38 -3.61 -11.35
N TYR A 179 -13.30 -3.32 -12.09
CA TYR A 179 -12.09 -2.74 -11.53
C TYR A 179 -12.30 -1.35 -10.89
N VAL A 180 -13.30 -0.60 -11.36
CA VAL A 180 -13.67 0.70 -10.75
C VAL A 180 -14.24 0.50 -9.35
N THR A 181 -14.99 -0.59 -9.16
CA THR A 181 -15.68 -0.83 -7.88
C THR A 181 -14.73 -1.25 -6.76
N SER A 182 -13.57 -1.79 -7.11
CA SER A 182 -12.50 -2.15 -6.16
C SER A 182 -11.55 -0.99 -5.84
N MET A 183 -11.62 0.15 -6.56
CA MET A 183 -10.78 1.30 -6.26
C MET A 183 -11.24 2.04 -5.00
N PRO A 184 -10.29 2.43 -4.11
CA PRO A 184 -10.58 3.34 -3.00
C PRO A 184 -11.13 4.69 -3.50
N ASP A 185 -10.49 5.28 -4.52
CA ASP A 185 -11.00 6.46 -5.19
C ASP A 185 -11.89 6.09 -6.39
N LYS A 186 -13.19 5.99 -6.12
CA LYS A 186 -14.21 5.70 -7.12
C LYS A 186 -14.32 6.79 -8.19
N VAL A 187 -14.04 8.05 -7.85
CA VAL A 187 -14.11 9.17 -8.81
C VAL A 187 -12.97 9.06 -9.80
N LEU A 188 -11.75 8.76 -9.33
CA LEU A 188 -10.61 8.48 -10.19
C LEU A 188 -10.86 7.27 -11.08
N GLY A 189 -11.35 6.16 -10.53
CA GLY A 189 -11.68 4.97 -11.31
C GLY A 189 -12.71 5.25 -12.41
N LEU A 190 -13.76 6.02 -12.09
CA LEU A 190 -14.76 6.44 -13.07
C LEU A 190 -14.18 7.39 -14.13
N ARG A 191 -13.26 8.30 -13.77
CA ARG A 191 -12.58 9.18 -14.72
C ARG A 191 -11.70 8.40 -15.68
N LEU A 192 -10.93 7.43 -15.17
CA LEU A 192 -10.10 6.54 -15.99
C LEU A 192 -10.97 5.74 -16.96
N CYS A 193 -12.04 5.11 -16.49
CA CYS A 193 -12.94 4.36 -17.36
C CYS A 193 -13.68 5.26 -18.36
N SER A 194 -14.11 6.46 -17.98
CA SER A 194 -14.79 7.39 -18.88
C SER A 194 -13.85 7.92 -19.97
N ALA A 195 -12.61 8.26 -19.60
CA ALA A 195 -11.59 8.69 -20.56
C ALA A 195 -11.26 7.56 -21.55
N CYS A 196 -11.22 6.31 -21.10
CA CYS A 196 -11.00 5.16 -21.97
C CYS A 196 -12.22 4.87 -22.86
N ALA A 197 -13.44 4.85 -22.31
CA ALA A 197 -14.67 4.57 -23.06
C ALA A 197 -14.98 5.63 -24.13
N GLY A 198 -14.62 6.90 -23.89
CA GLY A 198 -14.73 7.97 -24.88
C GLY A 198 -13.76 7.85 -26.07
N LEU A 199 -12.66 7.09 -25.92
CA LEU A 199 -11.65 6.87 -26.96
C LEU A 199 -11.94 5.64 -27.84
N VAL A 200 -12.70 4.66 -27.34
CA VAL A 200 -13.07 3.44 -28.09
C VAL A 200 -13.83 3.75 -29.41
N PRO A 201 -14.81 4.66 -29.46
CA PRO A 201 -15.49 5.04 -30.72
C PRO A 201 -14.55 5.69 -31.74
N PHE A 202 -13.51 6.38 -31.27
CA PHE A 202 -12.57 7.11 -32.12
C PHE A 202 -11.49 6.19 -32.71
N MET A 203 -11.12 5.10 -32.02
CA MET A 203 -10.17 4.12 -32.55
C MET A 203 -10.81 3.13 -33.53
N LEU A 204 -12.10 2.79 -33.35
CA LEU A 204 -12.81 1.90 -34.28
C LEU A 204 -13.16 2.56 -35.63
N THR A 205 -13.00 3.87 -35.75
CA THR A 205 -13.25 4.63 -36.99
C THR A 205 -11.97 4.90 -37.81
N GLN A 206 -10.81 4.44 -37.34
CA GLN A 206 -9.50 4.68 -37.96
C GLN A 206 -8.80 3.40 -38.49
N ASN A 207 -9.52 2.27 -38.59
CA ASN A 207 -9.03 1.05 -39.24
C ASN A 207 -9.77 0.76 -40.55
#